data_AF-A0A0T9P4J2-F1
#
_entry.id   AF-A0A0T9P4J2-F1
#
_cell.length_a   1.000
_cell.length_b   1.000
_cell.length_c   1.000
_cell.angle_alpha   90.00
_cell.angle_beta   90.00
_cell.angle_gamma   90.00
#
_symmetry.space_group_name_H-M   'P 1'
#
loop_
_entity.id
_entity.type
_entity.pdbx_description
1 polymer ?
#
loop_
_entity_poly.entity_id
_entity_poly.type
_entity_poly.pdbx_seq_one_letter_code
_entity_poly.pdbx_strand_id
1 'polypeptide(L)'
;MLSKDNDWNIDTSAGVPILVYKNCSVIESEQAEYILQLINNEVEIAAELLSLREQLACRDAMLFTAAKQIALGTEDVNSKVDITCHSCRRFITHQQHADADGFCPYCDVWMIRVQK
;
A
#
# COMPACT_ATOMS: atom_id res chain seq x y z
N MET A 1 -4.85 16.89 6.28
CA MET A 1 -4.61 17.67 5.03
C MET A 1 -5.24 16.86 3.91
N LEU A 2 -6.37 17.32 3.36
CA LEU A 2 -7.09 16.64 2.28
C LEU A 2 -6.18 16.54 1.04
N SER A 3 -6.15 15.36 0.41
CA SER A 3 -5.41 15.09 -0.83
C SER A 3 -5.80 16.10 -1.91
N LYS A 4 -4.80 16.68 -2.58
CA LYS A 4 -4.93 17.75 -3.59
C LYS A 4 -5.72 17.37 -4.85
N ASP A 5 -6.25 16.16 -4.96
CA ASP A 5 -6.81 15.58 -6.19
C ASP A 5 -8.30 15.23 -6.10
N ASN A 6 -9.08 15.87 -5.24
CA ASN A 6 -10.55 15.78 -5.32
C ASN A 6 -11.06 16.95 -6.18
N ASP A 7 -11.47 16.66 -7.41
CA ASP A 7 -12.06 17.59 -8.39
C ASP A 7 -13.41 18.21 -7.95
N TRP A 8 -13.86 17.92 -6.73
CA TRP A 8 -15.10 18.41 -6.12
C TRP A 8 -14.84 19.70 -5.35
N ASN A 9 -15.67 20.73 -5.59
CA ASN A 9 -15.60 22.00 -4.87
C ASN A 9 -17.00 22.63 -4.72
N ILE A 10 -17.14 23.57 -3.78
CA ILE A 10 -18.32 24.41 -3.63
C ILE A 10 -18.09 25.75 -4.34
N ASP A 11 -18.98 26.11 -5.27
CA ASP A 11 -19.07 27.44 -5.86
C ASP A 11 -20.18 28.25 -5.18
N THR A 12 -19.92 29.52 -4.88
CA THR A 12 -20.86 30.47 -4.29
C THR A 12 -21.13 31.68 -5.19
N SER A 13 -20.58 31.69 -6.40
CA SER A 13 -20.69 32.79 -7.37
C SER A 13 -22.13 33.15 -7.77
N ALA A 14 -23.05 32.18 -7.68
CA ALA A 14 -24.48 32.35 -7.98
C ALA A 14 -25.32 32.85 -6.79
N GLY A 15 -24.71 33.15 -5.64
CA GLY A 15 -25.41 33.60 -4.43
C GLY A 15 -26.00 32.47 -3.55
N VAL A 16 -25.87 31.21 -3.99
CA VAL A 16 -26.18 30.00 -3.22
C VAL A 16 -25.04 28.98 -3.39
N PRO A 17 -24.81 28.06 -2.43
CA PRO A 17 -23.83 27.00 -2.59
C PRO A 17 -24.22 26.04 -3.73
N ILE A 18 -23.26 25.75 -4.61
CA ILE A 18 -23.40 24.79 -5.70
C ILE A 18 -22.24 23.80 -5.58
N LEU A 19 -22.55 22.50 -5.54
CA LEU A 19 -21.53 21.46 -5.63
C LEU A 19 -21.14 21.29 -7.09
N VAL A 20 -19.84 21.42 -7.35
CA VAL A 20 -19.26 21.45 -8.69
C VAL A 20 -18.21 20.35 -8.80
N TYR A 21 -18.25 19.58 -9.88
CA TYR A 21 -17.22 18.61 -10.26
C TYR A 21 -16.53 19.07 -11.53
N LYS A 22 -15.21 19.27 -11.52
CA LYS A 22 -14.45 19.76 -12.70
C LYS A 22 -15.03 21.02 -13.35
N ASN A 23 -15.55 21.96 -12.54
CA ASN A 23 -16.22 23.19 -13.00
C ASN A 23 -17.57 22.98 -13.71
N CYS A 24 -18.18 21.79 -13.61
CA CYS A 24 -19.57 21.55 -14.02
C CYS A 24 -20.49 21.55 -12.80
N SER A 25 -21.55 22.36 -12.81
CA SER A 25 -22.57 22.42 -11.76
C SER A 25 -23.31 21.08 -11.69
N VAL A 26 -23.28 20.40 -10.54
CA VAL A 26 -23.94 19.09 -10.38
C VAL A 26 -25.17 19.20 -9.49
N ILE A 27 -25.11 19.98 -8.40
CA ILE A 27 -26.17 20.07 -7.40
C ILE A 27 -26.25 21.50 -6.85
N GLU A 28 -27.40 22.14 -7.00
CA GLU A 28 -27.68 23.47 -6.45
C GLU A 28 -28.27 23.34 -5.02
N SER A 29 -28.06 24.35 -4.16
CA SER A 29 -28.69 24.55 -2.84
C SER A 29 -28.07 23.81 -1.65
N GLU A 30 -28.73 23.86 -0.47
CA GLU A 30 -28.29 23.31 0.83
C GLU A 30 -27.85 21.84 0.78
N GLN A 31 -28.30 21.07 -0.22
CA GLN A 31 -27.92 19.66 -0.38
C GLN A 31 -26.46 19.47 -0.83
N ALA A 32 -25.85 20.50 -1.42
CA ALA A 32 -24.47 20.48 -1.89
C ALA A 32 -23.48 20.12 -0.77
N GLU A 33 -23.63 20.74 0.39
CA GLU A 33 -22.75 20.52 1.54
C GLU A 33 -22.94 19.13 2.13
N TYR A 34 -24.19 18.69 2.27
CA TYR A 34 -24.52 17.35 2.77
C TYR A 34 -23.95 16.25 1.89
N ILE A 35 -24.08 16.39 0.57
CA ILE A 35 -23.57 15.40 -0.39
C ILE A 35 -22.03 15.38 -0.40
N LEU A 36 -21.39 16.54 -0.28
CA LEU A 36 -19.94 16.61 -0.14
C LEU A 36 -19.44 15.88 1.12
N GLN A 37 -20.16 16.01 2.25
CA GLN A 37 -19.84 15.27 3.47
C GLN A 37 -19.96 13.75 3.29
N LEU A 38 -21.02 13.28 2.61
CA LEU A 38 -21.17 11.85 2.30
C LEU A 38 -20.01 11.33 1.44
N ILE A 39 -19.65 12.06 0.37
CA ILE A 39 -18.53 11.68 -0.51
C ILE A 39 -17.23 11.61 0.30
N ASN A 40 -16.95 12.59 1.14
CA ASN A 40 -15.72 12.61 1.95
C ASN A 40 -15.67 11.42 2.93
N ASN A 41 -16.79 11.10 3.58
CA ASN A 41 -16.88 9.96 4.48
C ASN A 41 -16.66 8.62 3.75
N GLU A 42 -17.24 8.45 2.55
CA GLU A 42 -17.02 7.25 1.74
C GLU A 42 -15.55 7.12 1.31
N VAL A 43 -14.91 8.22 0.93
CA VAL A 43 -13.48 8.23 0.57
C VAL A 43 -12.60 7.86 1.77
N GLU A 44 -12.92 8.34 2.97
CA GLU A 44 -12.18 8.01 4.20
C GLU A 44 -12.32 6.53 4.55
N ILE A 45 -13.54 5.99 4.53
CA ILE A 45 -13.80 4.56 4.74
C ILE A 45 -13.09 3.70 3.68
N ALA A 46 -13.13 4.10 2.42
CA ALA A 46 -12.47 3.38 1.34
C ALA A 46 -10.94 3.34 1.53
N ALA A 47 -10.33 4.43 2.01
CA ALA A 47 -8.91 4.49 2.31
C ALA A 47 -8.54 3.56 3.49
N GLU A 48 -9.34 3.53 4.55
CA GLU A 48 -9.14 2.62 5.69
C GLU A 48 -9.25 1.15 5.27
N LEU A 49 -10.26 0.81 4.46
CA LEU A 49 -10.45 -0.55 3.95
C LEU A 49 -9.30 -1.00 3.03
N LEU A 50 -8.72 -0.08 2.25
CA LEU A 50 -7.55 -0.36 1.43
C LEU A 50 -6.35 -0.73 2.30
N SER A 51 -6.08 0.07 3.34
CA SER A 51 -5.02 -0.19 4.32
C SER A 51 -5.22 -1.53 5.03
N LEU A 52 -6.45 -1.83 5.47
CA LEU A 52 -6.76 -3.11 6.11
C LEU A 52 -6.53 -4.30 5.17
N ARG A 53 -6.84 -4.14 3.87
CA ARG A 53 -6.60 -5.17 2.85
C ARG A 53 -5.11 -5.46 2.68
N GLU A 54 -4.26 -4.44 2.70
CA GLU A 54 -2.80 -4.60 2.63
C GLU A 54 -2.26 -5.33 3.87
N GLN A 55 -2.76 -4.98 5.05
CA GLN A 55 -2.40 -5.67 6.29
C GLN A 55 -2.83 -7.14 6.28
N LEU A 56 -4.04 -7.44 5.79
CA LEU A 56 -4.54 -8.81 5.61
C LEU A 56 -3.66 -9.61 4.66
N ALA A 57 -3.26 -9.04 3.52
CA ALA A 57 -2.35 -9.69 2.58
C ALA A 57 -0.99 -10.01 3.22
N CYS A 58 -0.45 -9.10 4.03
CA CYS A 58 0.78 -9.33 4.78
C CYS A 58 0.62 -10.47 5.81
N ARG A 59 -0.50 -10.47 6.55
CA ARG A 59 -0.82 -11.52 7.53
C ARG A 59 -0.96 -12.91 6.87
N ASP A 60 -1.66 -12.98 5.75
CA ASP A 60 -1.86 -14.24 5.03
C ASP A 60 -0.54 -14.78 4.46
N ALA A 61 0.35 -13.90 3.98
CA ALA A 61 1.70 -14.28 3.59
C ALA A 61 2.52 -14.85 4.77
N MET A 62 2.46 -14.22 5.95
CA MET A 62 3.11 -14.73 7.16
C MET A 62 2.57 -16.10 7.58
N LEU A 63 1.24 -16.26 7.61
CA LEU A 63 0.61 -17.55 7.92
C LEU A 63 0.99 -18.64 6.93
N PHE A 64 1.04 -18.33 5.64
CA PHE A 64 1.51 -19.25 4.61
C PHE A 64 2.96 -19.69 4.84
N THR A 65 3.85 -18.74 5.15
CA THR A 65 5.26 -19.07 5.45
C THR A 65 5.42 -19.91 6.72
N ALA A 66 4.66 -19.60 7.78
CA ALA A 66 4.68 -20.37 9.02
C ALA A 66 4.12 -21.79 8.82
N ALA A 67 3.02 -21.93 8.08
CA ALA A 67 2.45 -23.23 7.74
C ALA A 67 3.43 -24.07 6.91
N LYS A 68 4.15 -23.46 5.95
CA LYS A 68 5.20 -24.14 5.17
C LYS A 68 6.34 -24.64 6.06
N GLN A 69 6.78 -23.85 7.04
CA GLN A 69 7.85 -24.25 7.98
C GLN A 69 7.44 -25.43 8.87
N ILE A 70 6.18 -25.46 9.33
CA ILE A 70 5.65 -26.57 10.13
C ILE A 70 5.50 -27.84 9.27
N ALA A 71 5.02 -27.70 8.04
CA ALA A 71 4.84 -28.83 7.12
C ALA A 71 6.17 -29.46 6.65
N LEU A 72 7.25 -28.67 6.60
CA LEU A 72 8.59 -29.13 6.23
C LEU A 72 9.39 -29.72 7.40
N GLY A 73 8.81 -29.81 8.60
CA GLY A 73 9.34 -30.57 9.74
C GLY A 73 10.86 -30.44 9.93
N THR A 74 11.34 -29.28 10.37
CA THR A 74 12.71 -29.03 10.89
C THR A 74 13.80 -30.04 10.45
N GLU A 75 14.10 -30.13 9.16
CA GLU A 75 15.32 -30.76 8.69
C GLU A 75 16.27 -29.68 8.19
N ASP A 76 17.35 -29.53 8.95
CA ASP A 76 18.61 -28.86 8.68
C ASP A 76 18.75 -28.26 7.27
N VAL A 77 18.43 -26.97 7.15
CA VAL A 77 18.69 -26.21 5.92
C VAL A 77 19.88 -25.29 6.14
N ASN A 78 21.07 -25.89 6.05
CA ASN A 78 22.17 -25.29 5.31
C ASN A 78 21.77 -25.14 3.82
N SER A 79 20.67 -24.43 3.55
CA SER A 79 20.20 -24.14 2.21
C SER A 79 20.84 -22.84 1.78
N LYS A 80 21.73 -22.95 0.78
CA LYS A 80 22.17 -21.86 -0.08
C LYS A 80 20.95 -21.27 -0.79
N VAL A 81 20.12 -20.50 -0.08
CA VAL A 81 19.08 -19.70 -0.72
C VAL A 81 19.79 -18.46 -1.24
N ASP A 82 20.01 -18.43 -2.56
CA ASP A 82 20.50 -17.24 -3.23
C ASP A 82 19.43 -16.14 -3.14
N ILE A 83 19.77 -15.02 -2.51
CA ILE A 83 18.93 -13.84 -2.38
C ILE A 83 19.17 -12.94 -3.57
N THR A 84 18.12 -12.58 -4.29
CA THR A 84 18.19 -11.63 -5.41
C THR A 84 17.90 -10.21 -4.95
N CYS A 85 18.80 -9.28 -5.26
CA CYS A 85 18.48 -7.86 -5.14
C CYS A 85 17.44 -7.47 -6.19
N HIS A 86 16.34 -6.86 -5.78
CA HIS A 86 15.30 -6.41 -6.71
C HIS A 86 15.82 -5.32 -7.67
N SER A 87 16.67 -4.42 -7.18
CA SER A 87 17.18 -3.27 -7.94
C SER A 87 18.24 -3.64 -8.97
N CYS A 88 19.23 -4.47 -8.61
CA CYS A 88 20.33 -4.82 -9.50
C CYS A 88 20.24 -6.23 -10.09
N ARG A 89 19.21 -7.01 -9.72
CA ARG A 89 18.97 -8.41 -10.12
C ARG A 89 20.16 -9.36 -9.87
N ARG A 90 21.12 -8.94 -9.03
CA ARG A 90 22.26 -9.76 -8.64
C ARG A 90 21.86 -10.74 -7.56
N PHE A 91 22.41 -11.95 -7.67
CA PHE A 91 22.34 -12.97 -6.65
C PHE A 91 23.42 -12.73 -5.61
N ILE A 92 23.06 -12.86 -4.34
CA ILE A 92 23.98 -12.88 -3.22
C ILE A 92 23.62 -14.00 -2.26
N THR A 93 24.59 -14.45 -1.47
CA THR A 93 24.33 -15.53 -0.51
C THR A 93 23.57 -14.99 0.71
N HIS A 94 22.92 -15.90 1.44
CA HIS A 94 22.26 -15.56 2.71
C HIS A 94 23.23 -14.95 3.74
N GLN A 95 24.46 -15.45 3.80
CA GLN A 95 25.52 -14.89 4.66
C GLN A 95 25.87 -13.44 4.26
N GLN A 96 26.04 -13.16 2.96
CA GLN A 96 26.34 -11.80 2.48
C GLN A 96 25.21 -10.80 2.76
N HIS A 97 23.96 -11.26 2.76
CA HIS A 97 22.82 -10.43 3.17
C HIS A 97 22.82 -10.17 4.69
N ALA A 98 23.16 -11.19 5.49
CA ALA A 98 23.24 -11.06 6.94
C ALA A 98 24.37 -10.13 7.37
N ASP A 99 25.55 -10.26 6.76
CA ASP A 99 26.72 -9.40 7.03
C ASP A 99 26.51 -7.94 6.58
N ALA A 100 25.57 -7.71 5.67
CA ALA A 100 25.21 -6.39 5.13
C ALA A 100 23.91 -5.82 5.73
N ASP A 101 23.44 -6.33 6.87
CA ASP A 101 22.22 -5.88 7.57
C ASP A 101 20.97 -5.79 6.67
N GLY A 102 20.88 -6.65 5.65
CA GLY A 102 19.77 -6.67 4.69
C GLY A 102 19.89 -5.70 3.50
N PHE A 103 21.02 -5.02 3.37
CA PHE A 103 21.34 -4.18 2.22
C PHE A 103 22.06 -4.95 1.11
N CYS A 104 21.83 -4.54 -0.13
CA CYS A 104 22.61 -5.03 -1.26
C CYS A 104 24.00 -4.40 -1.26
N PRO A 105 25.09 -5.17 -1.21
CA PRO A 105 26.46 -4.62 -1.18
C PRO A 105 26.87 -3.92 -2.49
N TYR A 106 26.06 -4.04 -3.55
CA TYR A 106 26.36 -3.46 -4.86
C TYR A 106 25.59 -2.18 -5.17
N CYS A 107 24.45 -1.96 -4.53
CA CYS A 107 23.58 -0.82 -4.84
C CYS A 107 22.92 -0.19 -3.61
N ASP A 108 23.22 -0.67 -2.40
CA ASP A 108 22.81 -0.11 -1.12
C ASP A 108 21.28 0.05 -0.96
N VAL A 109 20.52 -0.87 -1.59
CA VAL A 109 19.06 -0.92 -1.49
C VAL A 109 18.65 -2.10 -0.62
N TRP A 110 17.60 -1.90 0.19
CA TRP A 110 16.95 -2.93 0.98
C TRP A 110 16.51 -4.11 0.13
N MET A 111 16.90 -5.32 0.55
CA MET A 111 16.48 -6.54 -0.13
C MET A 111 15.38 -7.25 0.65
N ILE A 112 14.36 -7.68 -0.09
CA ILE A 112 13.27 -8.51 0.41
C ILE A 112 13.60 -9.95 0.03
N ARG A 113 13.58 -10.87 1.00
CA ARG A 113 13.89 -12.28 0.79
C ARG A 113 12.84 -12.91 -0.12
N VAL A 114 13.16 -13.14 -1.39
CA VAL A 114 12.29 -13.85 -2.33
C VAL A 114 12.55 -15.35 -2.19
N GLN A 115 11.63 -16.09 -1.57
CA GLN A 115 11.67 -17.56 -1.60
C GLN A 115 11.05 -18.04 -2.93
N LYS A 116 11.80 -18.83 -3.72
CA LYS A 116 11.24 -19.65 -4.79
C LYS A 116 10.60 -20.93 -4.23
#